data_AF-D3Q4K0-F1
#
_entry.id   AF-D3Q4K0-F1
#
_cell.length_a   1.000
_cell.length_b   1.000
_cell.length_c   1.000
_cell.angle_alpha   90.00
_cell.angle_beta   90.00
_cell.angle_gamma   90.00
#
_symmetry.space_group_name_H-M   'P 1'
#
loop_
_entity.id
_entity.type
_entity.pdbx_description
1 polymer ?
#
loop_
_entity_poly.entity_id
_entity_poly.type
_entity_poly.pdbx_seq_one_letter_code
_entity_poly.pdbx_strand_id
1 'polypeptide(L)'
;MTTTSVFTDSPAVGLVCRGCSATYPLAAQHACWECFGPLEVDYDATALAKVTREQIESGPDNIWRYAALLPAGVDAATRVTLNPGMTPLVKADNLAAELGMKALWVKDDSANPTHSFKDRVVSVALTAASQLGFDRFACASTGNLANSVAAHAARAGKPSIVFIPYDLEPGKVITTAVYGGQLVAIEGSYDDVNRLCSELTETDEFENTAFVNVNVRPFYAEGSKTLGYEVAEQLGWRLPRQVVIPMASGELLTKVDKAFTEMGEIGLVDPSEVKVFGAQSSGCNPIATALRAGTDEITPVKPTGIAKSLNIGDPAAGPYAIESVRRTGGWMADVDDDEIREGIRLLARTTGVFAETAGGVVVATLKKLLAEGRLDPEAETVIYNTGEGLKTLDAVTAGPTHQVKPSLKSVKEAGLLS
;
A
#
# COMPACT_ATOMS: atom_id res chain seq x y z
N MET A 1 0.38 -35.60 9.09
CA MET A 1 -0.68 -35.79 8.07
C MET A 1 -0.34 -34.86 6.92
N THR A 2 -0.09 -35.39 5.73
CA THR A 2 0.15 -34.60 4.51
C THR A 2 -1.16 -33.93 4.12
N THR A 3 -1.42 -32.73 4.65
CA THR A 3 -2.47 -31.84 4.18
C THR A 3 -2.17 -31.49 2.73
N THR A 4 -3.01 -31.96 1.81
CA THR A 4 -2.97 -31.52 0.41
C THR A 4 -3.18 -30.01 0.40
N SER A 5 -2.24 -29.26 -0.18
CA SER A 5 -2.33 -27.79 -0.24
C SER A 5 -3.63 -27.39 -0.94
N VAL A 6 -4.42 -26.52 -0.35
CA VAL A 6 -5.65 -25.96 -0.97
C VAL A 6 -5.35 -25.00 -2.12
N PHE A 7 -4.07 -24.69 -2.34
CA PHE A 7 -3.56 -23.76 -3.35
C PHE A 7 -2.91 -24.49 -4.54
N THR A 8 -3.49 -25.61 -5.01
CA THR A 8 -2.86 -26.46 -6.04
C THR A 8 -2.56 -25.77 -7.37
N ASP A 9 -3.29 -24.70 -7.66
CA ASP A 9 -3.20 -23.98 -8.94
C ASP A 9 -2.28 -22.76 -8.85
N SER A 10 -1.68 -22.51 -7.69
CA SER A 10 -0.81 -21.37 -7.38
C SER A 10 0.66 -21.76 -7.40
N PRO A 11 1.59 -20.86 -7.78
CA PRO A 11 3.03 -21.10 -7.63
C PRO A 11 3.50 -21.05 -6.16
N ALA A 12 2.65 -20.66 -5.20
CA ALA A 12 3.03 -20.58 -3.79
C ALA A 12 3.13 -21.98 -3.15
N VAL A 13 4.25 -22.24 -2.46
CA VAL A 13 4.59 -23.57 -1.91
C VAL A 13 4.58 -23.62 -0.39
N GLY A 14 4.67 -22.47 0.29
CA GLY A 14 4.74 -22.43 1.74
C GLY A 14 4.87 -21.01 2.28
N LEU A 15 5.14 -20.90 3.58
CA LEU A 15 5.59 -19.66 4.20
C LEU A 15 7.02 -19.82 4.70
N VAL A 16 7.80 -18.76 4.63
CA VAL A 16 9.17 -18.70 5.15
C VAL A 16 9.32 -17.53 6.12
N CYS A 17 9.97 -17.77 7.26
CA CYS A 17 10.29 -16.72 8.21
C CYS A 17 11.44 -15.86 7.70
N ARG A 18 11.23 -14.54 7.62
CA ARG A 18 12.28 -13.60 7.21
C ARG A 18 13.39 -13.39 8.25
N GLY A 19 13.22 -13.91 9.47
CA GLY A 19 14.21 -13.82 10.55
C GLY A 19 15.12 -15.05 10.63
N CYS A 20 14.53 -16.23 10.81
CA CYS A 20 15.28 -17.48 11.01
C CYS A 20 15.25 -18.46 9.83
N SER A 21 14.56 -18.12 8.72
CA SER A 21 14.37 -19.00 7.55
C SER A 21 13.59 -20.30 7.81
N ALA A 22 12.93 -20.43 8.97
CA ALA A 22 12.02 -21.55 9.23
C ALA A 22 10.87 -21.57 8.21
N THR A 23 10.44 -22.77 7.81
CA THR A 23 9.41 -22.98 6.79
C THR A 23 8.13 -23.54 7.41
N TYR A 24 6.99 -23.15 6.84
CA TYR A 24 5.66 -23.55 7.29
C TYR A 24 4.79 -23.92 6.09
N PRO A 25 3.73 -24.72 6.31
CA PRO A 25 2.66 -24.87 5.33
C PRO A 25 2.06 -23.52 4.95
N LEU A 26 1.58 -23.41 3.71
CA LEU A 26 0.82 -22.26 3.24
C LEU A 26 -0.54 -22.23 3.94
N ALA A 27 -0.60 -21.56 5.10
CA ALA A 27 -1.74 -21.55 6.02
C ALA A 27 -1.97 -20.15 6.61
N ALA A 28 -3.04 -19.99 7.38
CA ALA A 28 -3.37 -18.76 8.08
C ALA A 28 -2.46 -18.53 9.30
N GLN A 29 -1.22 -18.14 9.05
CA GLN A 29 -0.21 -17.89 10.07
C GLN A 29 0.53 -16.60 9.75
N HIS A 30 0.79 -15.78 10.77
CA HIS A 30 1.34 -14.44 10.58
C HIS A 30 2.70 -14.22 11.26
N ALA A 31 3.05 -15.09 12.21
CA ALA A 31 4.29 -15.02 12.96
C ALA A 31 4.97 -16.40 13.00
N CYS A 32 6.29 -16.37 12.99
CA CYS A 32 7.15 -17.53 13.20
C CYS A 32 7.07 -18.00 14.65
N TRP A 33 6.80 -19.28 14.89
CA TRP A 33 6.82 -19.88 16.24
C TRP A 33 8.23 -20.01 16.87
N GLU A 34 9.31 -19.82 16.09
CA GLU A 34 10.69 -19.99 16.56
C GLU A 34 11.31 -18.67 17.00
N CYS A 35 11.10 -17.60 16.23
CA CYS A 35 11.72 -16.30 16.48
C CYS A 35 10.72 -15.14 16.51
N PHE A 36 9.42 -15.40 16.41
CA PHE A 36 8.34 -14.39 16.34
C PHE A 36 8.46 -13.39 15.17
N GLY A 37 9.38 -13.65 14.24
CA GLY A 37 9.56 -12.84 13.04
C GLY A 37 8.42 -13.00 12.04
N PRO A 38 8.27 -12.05 11.10
CA PRO A 38 7.20 -12.09 10.11
C PRO A 38 7.43 -13.23 9.10
N LEU A 39 6.31 -13.78 8.63
CA LEU A 39 6.28 -14.78 7.57
C LEU A 39 6.02 -14.15 6.20
N GLU A 40 6.65 -14.70 5.18
CA GLU A 40 6.49 -14.33 3.78
C GLU A 40 6.07 -15.56 2.97
N VAL A 41 5.32 -15.37 1.88
CA VAL A 41 4.99 -16.47 0.97
C VAL A 41 6.22 -16.90 0.19
N ASP A 42 6.49 -18.20 0.22
CA ASP A 42 7.51 -18.85 -0.60
C ASP A 42 6.90 -19.40 -1.91
N TYR A 43 7.66 -19.36 -2.99
CA TYR A 43 7.19 -19.68 -4.33
C TYR A 43 8.08 -20.71 -5.04
N ASP A 44 7.47 -21.57 -5.86
CA ASP A 44 8.19 -22.40 -6.82
C ASP A 44 8.74 -21.51 -7.95
N ALA A 45 10.05 -21.26 -7.92
CA ALA A 45 10.76 -20.50 -8.95
C ALA A 45 10.59 -21.11 -10.36
N THR A 46 10.45 -22.43 -10.49
CA THR A 46 10.23 -23.09 -11.78
C THR A 46 8.82 -22.84 -12.31
N ALA A 47 7.84 -22.71 -11.42
CA ALA A 47 6.48 -22.32 -11.80
C ALA A 47 6.42 -20.85 -12.22
N LEU A 48 7.06 -19.94 -11.45
CA LEU A 48 7.12 -18.52 -11.78
C LEU A 48 7.82 -18.26 -13.12
N ALA A 49 8.91 -18.99 -13.42
CA ALA A 49 9.67 -18.86 -14.67
C ALA A 49 8.89 -19.23 -15.95
N LYS A 50 7.70 -19.84 -15.82
CA LYS A 50 6.83 -20.18 -16.96
C LYS A 50 5.87 -19.05 -17.33
N VAL A 51 5.71 -18.06 -16.46
CA VAL A 51 4.78 -16.94 -16.69
C VAL A 51 5.34 -16.05 -17.80
N THR A 52 4.53 -15.77 -18.81
CA THR A 52 4.94 -14.91 -19.93
C THR A 52 4.20 -13.57 -19.93
N ARG A 53 4.75 -12.59 -20.64
CA ARG A 53 4.13 -11.28 -20.83
C ARG A 53 2.78 -11.41 -21.53
N GLU A 54 2.71 -12.25 -22.56
CA GLU A 54 1.48 -12.48 -23.33
C GLU A 54 0.36 -13.06 -22.47
N GLN A 55 0.71 -13.96 -21.54
CA GLN A 55 -0.25 -14.50 -20.57
C GLN A 55 -0.81 -13.38 -19.68
N ILE A 56 0.06 -12.51 -19.16
CA ILE A 56 -0.34 -11.37 -18.32
C ILE A 56 -1.20 -10.38 -19.12
N GLU A 57 -0.75 -9.95 -20.30
CA GLU A 57 -1.45 -8.98 -21.14
C GLU A 57 -2.82 -9.47 -21.62
N SER A 58 -3.01 -10.79 -21.77
CA SER A 58 -4.30 -11.40 -22.11
C SER A 58 -5.30 -11.43 -20.94
N GLY A 59 -4.82 -11.13 -19.72
CA GLY A 59 -5.61 -11.11 -18.50
C GLY A 59 -6.56 -9.91 -18.39
N PRO A 60 -7.38 -9.86 -17.33
CA PRO A 60 -8.30 -8.75 -17.10
C PRO A 60 -7.57 -7.44 -16.78
N ASP A 61 -8.24 -6.29 -16.93
CA ASP A 61 -7.70 -4.96 -16.58
C ASP A 61 -7.76 -4.65 -15.08
N ASN A 62 -7.05 -5.46 -14.29
CA ASN A 62 -6.91 -5.38 -12.84
C ASN A 62 -5.76 -6.29 -12.37
N ILE A 63 -5.45 -6.32 -11.07
CA ILE A 63 -4.35 -7.11 -10.48
C ILE A 63 -4.37 -8.59 -10.83
N TRP A 64 -5.53 -9.16 -11.20
CA TRP A 64 -5.63 -10.59 -11.45
C TRP A 64 -5.05 -11.02 -12.79
N ARG A 65 -4.59 -10.08 -13.63
CA ARG A 65 -3.69 -10.42 -14.73
C ARG A 65 -2.35 -11.00 -14.25
N TYR A 66 -1.95 -10.69 -13.01
CA TYR A 66 -0.76 -11.25 -12.38
C TYR A 66 -1.05 -12.48 -11.51
N ALA A 67 -2.22 -13.14 -11.65
CA ALA A 67 -2.60 -14.24 -10.77
C ALA A 67 -1.56 -15.39 -10.72
N ALA A 68 -0.86 -15.63 -11.82
CA ALA A 68 0.20 -16.63 -11.90
C ALA A 68 1.51 -16.23 -11.17
N LEU A 69 1.59 -15.03 -10.58
CA LEU A 69 2.69 -14.52 -9.75
C LEU A 69 2.25 -14.25 -8.29
N LEU A 70 1.01 -14.62 -7.96
CA LEU A 70 0.34 -14.34 -6.70
C LEU A 70 0.02 -15.64 -5.96
N PRO A 71 -0.24 -15.59 -4.64
CA PRO A 71 -0.37 -16.80 -3.84
C PRO A 71 -1.73 -17.49 -3.99
N ALA A 72 -2.72 -16.81 -4.57
CA ALA A 72 -4.08 -17.30 -4.72
C ALA A 72 -4.77 -16.65 -5.93
N GLY A 73 -5.95 -17.15 -6.31
CA GLY A 73 -6.80 -16.55 -7.33
C GLY A 73 -6.44 -16.85 -8.77
N VAL A 74 -5.69 -17.93 -9.03
CA VAL A 74 -5.47 -18.44 -10.41
C VAL A 74 -6.81 -18.84 -11.04
N ASP A 75 -7.64 -19.62 -10.33
CA ASP A 75 -9.05 -19.79 -10.68
C ASP A 75 -9.84 -18.49 -10.41
N ALA A 76 -10.38 -17.92 -11.49
CA ALA A 76 -11.17 -16.70 -11.44
C ALA A 76 -12.43 -16.83 -10.59
N ALA A 77 -13.02 -18.02 -10.47
CA ALA A 77 -14.23 -18.26 -9.70
C ALA A 77 -14.02 -18.11 -8.18
N THR A 78 -12.77 -18.24 -7.71
CA THR A 78 -12.42 -18.12 -6.28
C THR A 78 -12.13 -16.70 -5.81
N ARG A 79 -12.03 -15.74 -6.73
CA ARG A 79 -11.55 -14.38 -6.43
C ARG A 79 -12.57 -13.58 -5.61
N VAL A 80 -12.15 -13.08 -4.46
CA VAL A 80 -12.84 -12.02 -3.73
C VAL A 80 -12.28 -10.69 -4.21
N THR A 81 -13.05 -9.95 -5.02
CA THR A 81 -12.48 -8.79 -5.70
C THR A 81 -13.48 -7.68 -6.05
N LEU A 82 -12.99 -6.45 -6.01
CA LEU A 82 -13.59 -5.26 -6.63
C LEU A 82 -12.95 -4.92 -7.99
N ASN A 83 -12.11 -5.81 -8.54
CA ASN A 83 -11.25 -5.58 -9.70
C ASN A 83 -10.27 -4.40 -9.52
N PRO A 84 -9.45 -4.36 -8.44
CA PRO A 84 -8.50 -3.28 -8.22
C PRO A 84 -7.29 -3.39 -9.13
N GLY A 85 -6.55 -2.31 -9.28
CA GLY A 85 -5.35 -2.27 -10.10
C GLY A 85 -5.58 -1.73 -11.50
N MET A 86 -4.55 -1.87 -12.32
CA MET A 86 -4.38 -1.16 -13.60
C MET A 86 -4.65 0.34 -13.49
N THR A 87 -4.28 0.91 -12.34
CA THR A 87 -4.50 2.32 -12.04
C THR A 87 -3.58 3.21 -12.87
N PRO A 88 -3.92 4.49 -13.11
CA PRO A 88 -3.14 5.37 -13.95
C PRO A 88 -1.66 5.47 -13.53
N LEU A 89 -0.77 5.41 -14.50
CA LEU A 89 0.62 5.86 -14.38
C LEU A 89 0.71 7.23 -15.05
N VAL A 90 0.50 8.28 -14.26
CA VAL A 90 0.38 9.66 -14.75
C VAL A 90 1.77 10.23 -15.03
N LYS A 91 2.04 10.63 -16.26
CA LYS A 91 3.25 11.38 -16.60
C LYS A 91 3.17 12.77 -15.99
N ALA A 92 4.11 13.12 -15.12
CA ALA A 92 4.04 14.31 -14.27
C ALA A 92 4.97 15.43 -14.77
N ASP A 93 4.83 15.84 -16.04
CA ASP A 93 5.76 16.77 -16.70
C ASP A 93 5.87 18.14 -15.99
N ASN A 94 4.76 18.72 -15.52
CA ASN A 94 4.80 19.99 -14.79
C ASN A 94 5.44 19.86 -13.41
N LEU A 95 5.20 18.73 -12.71
CA LEU A 95 5.82 18.46 -11.41
C LEU A 95 7.34 18.25 -11.59
N ALA A 96 7.73 17.52 -12.64
CA ALA A 96 9.13 17.34 -13.01
C ALA A 96 9.79 18.69 -13.27
N ALA A 97 9.17 19.57 -14.08
CA ALA A 97 9.69 20.89 -14.37
C ALA A 97 9.84 21.76 -13.10
N GLU A 98 8.84 21.74 -12.21
CA GLU A 98 8.87 22.51 -10.95
C GLU A 98 9.95 22.00 -9.98
N LEU A 99 10.25 20.70 -10.01
CA LEU A 99 11.28 20.07 -9.17
C LEU A 99 12.65 19.97 -9.84
N GLY A 100 12.80 20.43 -11.10
CA GLY A 100 14.05 20.33 -11.86
C GLY A 100 14.43 18.90 -12.25
N MET A 101 13.45 18.02 -12.46
CA MET A 101 13.65 16.63 -12.87
C MET A 101 13.41 16.42 -14.36
N LYS A 102 14.10 15.44 -14.94
CA LYS A 102 13.97 15.09 -16.36
C LYS A 102 12.73 14.28 -16.68
N ALA A 103 12.37 13.31 -15.83
CA ALA A 103 11.24 12.41 -16.04
C ALA A 103 10.66 11.92 -14.72
N LEU A 104 9.37 12.19 -14.51
CA LEU A 104 8.64 11.84 -13.32
C LEU A 104 7.27 11.24 -13.68
N TRP A 105 6.91 10.17 -12.98
CA TRP A 105 5.61 9.52 -13.08
C TRP A 105 4.96 9.41 -11.71
N VAL A 106 3.63 9.47 -11.66
CA VAL A 106 2.83 9.20 -10.46
C VAL A 106 2.03 7.93 -10.70
N LYS A 107 2.32 6.87 -9.96
CA LYS A 107 1.47 5.68 -9.90
C LYS A 107 0.32 5.97 -8.94
N ASP A 108 -0.88 6.16 -9.48
CA ASP A 108 -2.01 6.75 -8.76
C ASP A 108 -3.08 5.75 -8.35
N ASP A 109 -2.93 5.19 -7.15
CA ASP A 109 -3.88 4.22 -6.58
C ASP A 109 -5.13 4.84 -5.95
N SER A 110 -5.29 6.16 -6.03
CA SER A 110 -6.56 6.84 -5.70
C SER A 110 -7.70 6.42 -6.65
N ALA A 111 -7.38 5.88 -7.82
CA ALA A 111 -8.34 5.39 -8.81
C ALA A 111 -8.92 4.00 -8.51
N ASN A 112 -8.47 3.32 -7.45
CA ASN A 112 -9.05 2.04 -7.04
C ASN A 112 -10.52 2.19 -6.57
N PRO A 113 -11.31 1.09 -6.54
CA PRO A 113 -12.73 1.13 -6.19
C PRO A 113 -13.09 1.79 -4.84
N THR A 114 -12.26 1.59 -3.81
CA THR A 114 -12.40 2.26 -2.51
C THR A 114 -11.41 3.41 -2.36
N HIS A 115 -10.84 3.89 -3.45
CA HIS A 115 -9.94 5.05 -3.53
C HIS A 115 -8.64 4.89 -2.74
N SER A 116 -8.08 3.69 -2.71
CA SER A 116 -6.74 3.46 -2.15
C SER A 116 -6.12 2.15 -2.63
N PHE A 117 -4.80 2.04 -2.46
CA PHE A 117 -4.04 0.82 -2.73
C PHE A 117 -4.49 -0.40 -1.91
N LYS A 118 -5.26 -0.18 -0.82
CA LYS A 118 -5.70 -1.26 0.06
C LYS A 118 -6.57 -2.28 -0.65
N ASP A 119 -7.24 -1.90 -1.74
CA ASP A 119 -8.02 -2.86 -2.51
C ASP A 119 -7.17 -3.99 -3.09
N ARG A 120 -5.92 -3.72 -3.46
CA ARG A 120 -5.01 -4.74 -4.01
C ARG A 120 -4.72 -5.83 -2.99
N VAL A 121 -4.22 -5.39 -1.83
CA VAL A 121 -3.79 -6.25 -0.72
C VAL A 121 -4.96 -6.99 -0.08
N VAL A 122 -6.12 -6.33 0.05
CA VAL A 122 -7.35 -6.97 0.54
C VAL A 122 -7.87 -8.00 -0.44
N SER A 123 -7.88 -7.72 -1.75
CA SER A 123 -8.38 -8.67 -2.75
C SER A 123 -7.55 -9.96 -2.77
N VAL A 124 -6.22 -9.88 -2.66
CA VAL A 124 -5.35 -11.07 -2.53
C VAL A 124 -5.59 -11.79 -1.20
N ALA A 125 -5.59 -11.06 -0.07
CA ALA A 125 -5.79 -11.66 1.25
C ALA A 125 -7.13 -12.40 1.38
N LEU A 126 -8.23 -11.80 0.94
CA LEU A 126 -9.56 -12.38 1.08
C LEU A 126 -9.84 -13.51 0.08
N THR A 127 -9.17 -13.49 -1.07
CA THR A 127 -9.19 -14.63 -2.01
C THR A 127 -8.48 -15.83 -1.38
N ALA A 128 -7.29 -15.63 -0.81
CA ALA A 128 -6.58 -16.69 -0.09
C ALA A 128 -7.36 -17.17 1.14
N ALA A 129 -7.95 -16.25 1.90
CA ALA A 129 -8.77 -16.57 3.06
C ALA A 129 -9.98 -17.45 2.69
N SER A 130 -10.66 -17.14 1.59
CA SER A 130 -11.80 -17.94 1.12
C SER A 130 -11.38 -19.35 0.72
N GLN A 131 -10.20 -19.50 0.08
CA GLN A 131 -9.64 -20.82 -0.25
C GLN A 131 -9.21 -21.62 0.99
N LEU A 132 -8.78 -20.93 2.05
CA LEU A 132 -8.49 -21.52 3.37
C LEU A 132 -9.75 -21.92 4.16
N GLY A 133 -10.95 -21.62 3.64
CA GLY A 133 -12.22 -22.00 4.25
C GLY A 133 -12.83 -20.96 5.19
N PHE A 134 -12.22 -19.77 5.33
CA PHE A 134 -12.82 -18.70 6.14
C PHE A 134 -14.11 -18.20 5.48
N ASP A 135 -15.15 -18.01 6.29
CA ASP A 135 -16.46 -17.55 5.84
C ASP A 135 -16.83 -16.15 6.35
N ARG A 136 -16.02 -15.58 7.26
CA ARG A 136 -16.17 -14.21 7.80
C ARG A 136 -14.87 -13.43 7.69
N PHE A 137 -14.97 -12.15 7.33
CA PHE A 137 -13.80 -11.27 7.17
C PHE A 137 -13.73 -10.22 8.26
N ALA A 138 -12.54 -9.89 8.75
CA ALA A 138 -12.37 -8.88 9.76
C ALA A 138 -11.10 -8.05 9.59
N CYS A 139 -11.07 -6.87 10.21
CA CYS A 139 -9.83 -6.12 10.40
C CYS A 139 -9.93 -5.16 11.58
N ALA A 140 -8.78 -4.87 12.19
CA ALA A 140 -8.58 -3.70 13.02
C ALA A 140 -8.01 -2.57 12.15
N SER A 141 -8.79 -1.52 11.88
CA SER A 141 -8.31 -0.40 11.08
C SER A 141 -9.20 0.82 11.18
N THR A 142 -8.61 2.01 11.17
CA THR A 142 -9.30 3.30 11.24
C THR A 142 -9.42 4.02 9.89
N GLY A 143 -9.10 3.37 8.77
CA GLY A 143 -9.00 4.07 7.48
C GLY A 143 -9.11 3.16 6.25
N ASN A 144 -8.16 3.30 5.33
CA ASN A 144 -8.22 2.67 4.00
C ASN A 144 -8.43 1.15 4.04
N LEU A 145 -7.84 0.44 5.01
CA LEU A 145 -8.03 -1.01 5.14
C LEU A 145 -9.46 -1.36 5.57
N ALA A 146 -10.01 -0.65 6.57
CA ALA A 146 -11.40 -0.84 7.02
C ALA A 146 -12.40 -0.71 5.87
N ASN A 147 -12.30 0.37 5.11
CA ASN A 147 -13.17 0.60 3.96
C ASN A 147 -13.02 -0.52 2.93
N SER A 148 -11.79 -0.93 2.61
CA SER A 148 -11.53 -1.95 1.60
C SER A 148 -12.06 -3.33 2.00
N VAL A 149 -11.86 -3.76 3.26
CA VAL A 149 -12.39 -5.03 3.78
C VAL A 149 -13.91 -5.04 3.76
N ALA A 150 -14.56 -3.97 4.25
CA ALA A 150 -16.02 -3.87 4.25
C ALA A 150 -16.60 -3.93 2.82
N ALA A 151 -15.97 -3.23 1.87
CA ALA A 151 -16.42 -3.21 0.48
C ALA A 151 -16.25 -4.57 -0.22
N HIS A 152 -15.10 -5.23 -0.03
CA HIS A 152 -14.87 -6.56 -0.60
C HIS A 152 -15.81 -7.61 -0.01
N ALA A 153 -16.05 -7.57 1.29
CA ALA A 153 -16.99 -8.46 1.97
C ALA A 153 -18.42 -8.29 1.43
N ALA A 154 -18.87 -7.03 1.31
CA ALA A 154 -20.18 -6.71 0.75
C ALA A 154 -20.32 -7.22 -0.69
N ARG A 155 -19.31 -7.04 -1.55
CA ARG A 155 -19.30 -7.55 -2.92
C ARG A 155 -19.34 -9.08 -2.97
N ALA A 156 -18.64 -9.75 -2.07
CA ALA A 156 -18.58 -11.21 -1.98
C ALA A 156 -19.82 -11.83 -1.31
N GLY A 157 -20.70 -11.02 -0.72
CA GLY A 157 -21.83 -11.52 0.08
C GLY A 157 -21.38 -12.25 1.35
N LYS A 158 -20.23 -11.87 1.91
CA LYS A 158 -19.64 -12.48 3.12
C LYS A 158 -19.82 -11.55 4.33
N PRO A 159 -20.11 -12.08 5.53
CA PRO A 159 -20.11 -11.28 6.75
C PRO A 159 -18.76 -10.60 6.97
N SER A 160 -18.78 -9.34 7.44
CA SER A 160 -17.57 -8.64 7.89
C SER A 160 -17.71 -7.96 9.23
N ILE A 161 -16.61 -7.90 9.98
CA ILE A 161 -16.49 -7.16 11.23
C ILE A 161 -15.28 -6.21 11.16
N VAL A 162 -15.52 -4.92 11.25
CA VAL A 162 -14.46 -3.91 11.31
C VAL A 162 -14.40 -3.34 12.73
N PHE A 163 -13.23 -3.37 13.34
CA PHE A 163 -13.00 -2.80 14.67
C PHE A 163 -12.28 -1.46 14.56
N ILE A 164 -12.84 -0.43 15.19
CA ILE A 164 -12.32 0.95 15.23
C ILE A 164 -12.27 1.47 16.66
N PRO A 165 -11.38 2.43 16.98
CA PRO A 165 -11.54 3.28 18.16
C PRO A 165 -12.87 4.04 18.11
N TYR A 166 -13.47 4.27 19.27
CA TYR A 166 -14.78 4.94 19.39
C TYR A 166 -14.77 6.42 18.98
N ASP A 167 -13.60 7.07 18.99
CA ASP A 167 -13.41 8.50 18.75
C ASP A 167 -13.02 8.83 17.30
N LEU A 168 -13.24 7.88 16.37
CA LEU A 168 -12.94 8.05 14.95
C LEU A 168 -13.79 9.14 14.29
N GLU A 169 -13.24 9.85 13.30
CA GLU A 169 -13.94 10.94 12.63
C GLU A 169 -15.20 10.41 11.90
N PRO A 170 -16.34 11.14 11.95
CA PRO A 170 -17.60 10.68 11.38
C PRO A 170 -17.52 10.27 9.91
N GLY A 171 -16.72 10.98 9.10
CA GLY A 171 -16.53 10.64 7.69
C GLY A 171 -15.99 9.22 7.48
N LYS A 172 -15.00 8.80 8.29
CA LYS A 172 -14.39 7.46 8.18
C LYS A 172 -15.30 6.35 8.69
N VAL A 173 -16.10 6.66 9.71
CA VAL A 173 -17.16 5.77 10.20
C VAL A 173 -18.19 5.52 9.10
N ILE A 174 -18.70 6.60 8.48
CA ILE A 174 -19.72 6.52 7.42
C ILE A 174 -19.21 5.74 6.20
N THR A 175 -18.00 6.06 5.72
CA THR A 175 -17.43 5.41 4.52
C THR A 175 -17.19 3.92 4.70
N THR A 176 -17.09 3.44 5.95
CA THR A 176 -17.00 2.00 6.26
C THR A 176 -18.37 1.38 6.51
N ALA A 177 -19.20 2.02 7.34
CA ALA A 177 -20.49 1.49 7.77
C ALA A 177 -21.50 1.29 6.63
N VAL A 178 -21.44 2.11 5.58
CA VAL A 178 -22.38 2.08 4.45
C VAL A 178 -22.42 0.73 3.72
N TYR A 179 -21.35 -0.08 3.81
CA TYR A 179 -21.28 -1.41 3.21
C TYR A 179 -22.08 -2.49 3.98
N GLY A 180 -22.66 -2.15 5.14
CA GLY A 180 -23.61 -3.00 5.86
C GLY A 180 -23.02 -4.11 6.72
N GLY A 181 -21.68 -4.19 6.82
CA GLY A 181 -21.01 -5.06 7.79
C GLY A 181 -21.13 -4.58 9.24
N GLN A 182 -20.67 -5.39 10.19
CA GLN A 182 -20.58 -4.97 11.58
C GLN A 182 -19.41 -4.00 11.76
N LEU A 183 -19.69 -2.76 12.16
CA LEU A 183 -18.67 -1.78 12.55
C LEU A 183 -18.72 -1.64 14.07
N VAL A 184 -17.65 -2.09 14.74
CA VAL A 184 -17.56 -2.15 16.21
C VAL A 184 -16.61 -1.06 16.70
N ALA A 185 -17.17 -0.09 17.41
CA ALA A 185 -16.42 0.94 18.11
C ALA A 185 -15.94 0.42 19.48
N ILE A 186 -14.64 0.50 19.71
CA ILE A 186 -13.98 0.06 20.95
C ILE A 186 -13.57 1.30 21.74
N GLU A 187 -13.92 1.32 23.02
CA GLU A 187 -13.48 2.35 23.98
C GLU A 187 -12.00 2.12 24.35
N GLY A 188 -11.11 2.50 23.44
CA GLY A 188 -9.67 2.32 23.60
C GLY A 188 -8.87 2.95 22.45
N SER A 189 -7.55 2.91 22.59
CA SER A 189 -6.62 3.35 21.55
C SER A 189 -6.58 2.37 20.37
N TYR A 190 -5.93 2.77 19.27
CA TYR A 190 -5.66 1.84 18.15
C TYR A 190 -4.88 0.60 18.59
N ASP A 191 -3.96 0.74 19.57
CA ASP A 191 -3.20 -0.38 20.10
C ASP A 191 -4.08 -1.34 20.90
N ASP A 192 -5.05 -0.81 21.66
CA ASP A 192 -6.05 -1.62 22.36
C ASP A 192 -6.93 -2.40 21.38
N VAL A 193 -7.34 -1.77 20.27
CA VAL A 193 -8.11 -2.42 19.21
C VAL A 193 -7.32 -3.57 18.57
N ASN A 194 -6.04 -3.34 18.22
CA ASN A 194 -5.20 -4.39 17.64
C ASN A 194 -4.97 -5.54 18.62
N ARG A 195 -4.65 -5.25 19.89
CA ARG A 195 -4.46 -6.26 20.92
C ARG A 195 -5.71 -7.11 21.10
N LEU A 196 -6.88 -6.48 21.20
CA LEU A 196 -8.15 -7.20 21.28
C LEU A 196 -8.37 -8.08 20.05
N CYS A 197 -8.09 -7.60 18.83
CA CYS A 197 -8.25 -8.40 17.62
C CYS A 197 -7.32 -9.61 17.58
N SER A 198 -6.08 -9.48 18.07
CA SER A 198 -5.16 -10.62 18.23
C SER A 198 -5.65 -11.61 19.29
N GLU A 199 -6.27 -11.14 20.37
CA GLU A 199 -6.89 -12.03 21.37
C GLU A 199 -8.11 -12.74 20.78
N LEU A 200 -8.94 -12.04 19.99
CA LEU A 200 -10.09 -12.63 19.31
C LEU A 200 -9.69 -13.74 18.34
N THR A 201 -8.57 -13.61 17.61
CA THR A 201 -8.10 -14.67 16.69
C THR A 201 -7.80 -16.01 17.39
N GLU A 202 -7.61 -16.00 18.71
CA GLU A 202 -7.32 -17.20 19.51
C GLU A 202 -8.58 -17.80 20.17
N THR A 203 -9.77 -17.26 19.88
CA THR A 203 -11.05 -17.75 20.42
C THR A 203 -11.76 -18.68 19.44
N ASP A 204 -12.45 -19.69 19.97
CA ASP A 204 -13.24 -20.65 19.17
C ASP A 204 -14.31 -19.92 18.32
N GLU A 205 -14.91 -18.84 18.83
CA GLU A 205 -15.94 -18.07 18.12
C GLU A 205 -15.42 -17.32 16.89
N PHE A 206 -14.10 -17.14 16.78
CA PHE A 206 -13.44 -16.45 15.67
C PHE A 206 -12.53 -17.37 14.85
N GLU A 207 -12.53 -18.69 15.10
CA GLU A 207 -11.72 -19.67 14.35
C GLU A 207 -11.95 -19.58 12.83
N ASN A 208 -13.19 -19.30 12.40
CA ASN A 208 -13.57 -19.17 10.99
C ASN A 208 -13.50 -17.71 10.47
N THR A 209 -12.77 -16.83 11.16
CA THR A 209 -12.61 -15.41 10.78
C THR A 209 -11.22 -15.09 10.26
N ALA A 210 -11.15 -14.54 9.05
CA ALA A 210 -9.92 -14.01 8.48
C ALA A 210 -9.73 -12.55 8.91
N PHE A 211 -8.80 -12.29 9.83
CA PHE A 211 -8.34 -10.95 10.16
C PHE A 211 -7.24 -10.53 9.18
N VAL A 212 -7.59 -9.63 8.27
CA VAL A 212 -6.75 -9.26 7.12
C VAL A 212 -5.36 -8.76 7.53
N ASN A 213 -5.26 -8.01 8.61
CA ASN A 213 -4.00 -7.49 9.14
C ASN A 213 -3.35 -8.36 10.23
N VAL A 214 -3.92 -9.53 10.53
CA VAL A 214 -3.43 -10.49 11.54
C VAL A 214 -3.16 -11.84 10.87
N ASN A 215 -4.03 -12.85 10.99
CA ASN A 215 -3.76 -14.24 10.61
C ASN A 215 -3.60 -14.51 9.10
N VAL A 216 -4.00 -13.60 8.21
CA VAL A 216 -3.76 -13.73 6.75
C VAL A 216 -2.77 -12.68 6.21
N ARG A 217 -1.97 -12.07 7.09
CA ARG A 217 -1.03 -11.00 6.76
C ARG A 217 0.00 -11.35 5.66
N PRO A 218 0.56 -12.57 5.56
CA PRO A 218 1.49 -12.89 4.47
C PRO A 218 0.83 -12.74 3.09
N PHE A 219 -0.41 -13.21 2.92
CA PHE A 219 -1.18 -13.07 1.68
C PHE A 219 -1.54 -11.61 1.38
N TYR A 220 -1.90 -10.84 2.42
CA TYR A 220 -2.11 -9.40 2.31
C TYR A 220 -0.88 -8.69 1.73
N ALA A 221 0.32 -9.03 2.21
CA ALA A 221 1.55 -8.38 1.77
C ALA A 221 1.80 -8.62 0.26
N GLU A 222 1.52 -9.82 -0.24
CA GLU A 222 1.72 -10.17 -1.66
C GLU A 222 0.93 -9.30 -2.64
N GLY A 223 -0.24 -8.78 -2.26
CA GLY A 223 -0.98 -7.85 -3.11
C GLY A 223 -0.23 -6.54 -3.40
N SER A 224 0.74 -6.17 -2.56
CA SER A 224 1.59 -4.99 -2.78
C SER A 224 2.55 -5.17 -3.96
N LYS A 225 2.93 -6.41 -4.31
CA LYS A 225 3.80 -6.69 -5.47
C LYS A 225 3.17 -6.22 -6.78
N THR A 226 1.84 -6.26 -6.86
CA THR A 226 1.08 -5.87 -8.06
C THR A 226 1.32 -4.42 -8.48
N LEU A 227 1.69 -3.54 -7.53
CA LEU A 227 2.08 -2.17 -7.86
C LEU A 227 3.41 -2.12 -8.64
N GLY A 228 4.39 -2.94 -8.28
CA GLY A 228 5.63 -3.07 -9.02
C GLY A 228 5.41 -3.70 -10.39
N TYR A 229 4.59 -4.76 -10.47
CA TYR A 229 4.24 -5.41 -11.73
C TYR A 229 3.58 -4.44 -12.71
N GLU A 230 2.59 -3.67 -12.25
CA GLU A 230 1.91 -2.68 -13.08
C GLU A 230 2.81 -1.56 -13.54
N VAL A 231 3.69 -1.05 -12.69
CA VAL A 231 4.65 -0.01 -13.09
C VAL A 231 5.55 -0.52 -14.19
N ALA A 232 6.08 -1.73 -14.06
CA ALA A 232 6.95 -2.31 -15.07
C ALA A 232 6.21 -2.56 -16.40
N GLU A 233 4.99 -3.09 -16.35
CA GLU A 233 4.13 -3.32 -17.52
C GLU A 233 3.76 -2.00 -18.21
N GLN A 234 3.27 -1.00 -17.48
CA GLN A 234 2.82 0.29 -18.02
C GLN A 234 3.98 1.13 -18.57
N LEU A 235 5.22 0.90 -18.13
CA LEU A 235 6.41 1.49 -18.74
C LEU A 235 6.85 0.74 -20.01
N GLY A 236 6.17 -0.33 -20.40
CA GLY A 236 6.49 -1.15 -21.58
C GLY A 236 7.44 -2.30 -21.26
N TRP A 237 7.17 -3.04 -20.18
CA TRP A 237 7.99 -4.15 -19.68
C TRP A 237 9.43 -3.75 -19.37
N ARG A 238 9.59 -2.63 -18.65
CA ARG A 238 10.88 -2.13 -18.19
C ARG A 238 10.76 -1.58 -16.78
N LEU A 239 11.85 -1.69 -16.02
CA LEU A 239 11.93 -1.15 -14.68
C LEU A 239 12.26 0.36 -14.70
N PRO A 240 11.69 1.18 -13.79
CA PRO A 240 12.13 2.56 -13.61
C PRO A 240 13.54 2.61 -13.02
N ARG A 241 14.21 3.76 -13.07
CA ARG A 241 15.52 3.92 -12.44
C ARG A 241 15.43 4.22 -10.95
N GLN A 242 14.38 4.94 -10.54
CA GLN A 242 14.17 5.33 -9.14
C GLN A 242 12.69 5.21 -8.77
N VAL A 243 12.43 4.85 -7.52
CA VAL A 243 11.08 4.87 -6.95
C VAL A 243 11.04 5.55 -5.59
N VAL A 244 9.99 6.34 -5.31
CA VAL A 244 9.74 6.89 -3.96
C VAL A 244 8.42 6.38 -3.42
N ILE A 245 8.48 5.67 -2.29
CA ILE A 245 7.37 4.87 -1.76
C ILE A 245 7.01 5.34 -0.34
N PRO A 246 5.73 5.61 -0.03
CA PRO A 246 5.33 5.93 1.33
C PRO A 246 5.45 4.69 2.23
N MET A 247 5.91 4.89 3.46
CA MET A 247 6.13 3.80 4.41
C MET A 247 5.34 3.99 5.70
N ALA A 248 4.47 3.03 5.97
CA ALA A 248 3.92 2.75 7.29
C ALA A 248 4.74 1.61 7.92
N SER A 249 4.37 0.36 7.62
CA SER A 249 5.05 -0.84 8.10
C SER A 249 6.37 -1.15 7.37
N GLY A 250 6.60 -0.56 6.20
CA GLY A 250 7.68 -0.93 5.27
C GLY A 250 7.28 -1.94 4.19
N GLU A 251 6.13 -2.61 4.33
CA GLU A 251 5.70 -3.71 3.43
C GLU A 251 5.53 -3.29 1.96
N LEU A 252 4.93 -2.12 1.70
CA LEU A 252 4.75 -1.69 0.31
C LEU A 252 6.12 -1.53 -0.39
N LEU A 253 7.09 -0.94 0.30
CA LEU A 253 8.44 -0.73 -0.23
C LEU A 253 9.12 -2.07 -0.52
N THR A 254 9.14 -2.98 0.46
CA THR A 254 9.80 -4.28 0.31
C THR A 254 9.16 -5.13 -0.78
N LYS A 255 7.82 -5.04 -0.96
CA LYS A 255 7.11 -5.82 -1.98
C LYS A 255 7.23 -5.25 -3.38
N VAL A 256 7.35 -3.92 -3.54
CA VAL A 256 7.69 -3.33 -4.84
C VAL A 256 9.12 -3.71 -5.24
N ASP A 257 10.07 -3.66 -4.30
CA ASP A 257 11.46 -4.10 -4.52
C ASP A 257 11.54 -5.59 -4.90
N LYS A 258 10.80 -6.45 -4.17
CA LYS A 258 10.65 -7.87 -4.48
C LYS A 258 10.04 -8.09 -5.87
N ALA A 259 8.99 -7.36 -6.23
CA ALA A 259 8.36 -7.46 -7.54
C ALA A 259 9.34 -7.18 -8.68
N PHE A 260 10.15 -6.12 -8.58
CA PHE A 260 11.16 -5.80 -9.59
C PHE A 260 12.26 -6.86 -9.67
N THR A 261 12.70 -7.37 -8.53
CA THR A 261 13.71 -8.43 -8.46
C THR A 261 13.20 -9.73 -9.09
N GLU A 262 12.02 -10.20 -8.68
CA GLU A 262 11.38 -11.41 -9.21
C GLU A 262 11.16 -11.32 -10.72
N MET A 263 10.66 -10.18 -11.22
CA MET A 263 10.43 -9.99 -12.66
C MET A 263 11.72 -10.07 -13.48
N GLY A 264 12.84 -9.59 -12.94
CA GLY A 264 14.16 -9.73 -13.56
C GLY A 264 14.66 -11.17 -13.55
N GLU A 265 14.52 -11.87 -12.41
CA GLU A 265 14.94 -13.26 -12.25
C GLU A 265 14.20 -14.23 -13.17
N ILE A 266 12.90 -14.01 -13.37
CA ILE A 266 12.06 -14.84 -14.24
C ILE A 266 12.03 -14.37 -15.71
N GLY A 267 12.80 -13.33 -16.05
CA GLY A 267 12.96 -12.85 -17.42
C GLY A 267 11.76 -12.09 -17.99
N LEU A 268 10.82 -11.63 -17.15
CA LEU A 268 9.73 -10.75 -17.58
C LEU A 268 10.22 -9.34 -17.91
N VAL A 269 11.37 -8.90 -17.39
CA VAL A 269 12.04 -7.64 -17.73
C VAL A 269 13.55 -7.84 -17.69
N ASP A 270 14.29 -6.95 -18.34
CA ASP A 270 15.73 -6.91 -18.16
C ASP A 270 16.06 -6.50 -16.71
N PRO A 271 16.94 -7.24 -16.00
CA PRO A 271 17.41 -6.84 -14.68
C PRO A 271 17.99 -5.41 -14.71
N SER A 272 17.60 -4.59 -13.73
CA SER A 272 18.03 -3.19 -13.65
C SER A 272 18.33 -2.80 -12.21
N GLU A 273 19.28 -1.87 -12.04
CA GLU A 273 19.60 -1.25 -10.75
C GLU A 273 18.55 -0.19 -10.41
N VAL A 274 17.37 -0.63 -9.98
CA VAL A 274 16.33 0.28 -9.47
C VAL A 274 16.73 0.77 -8.09
N LYS A 275 16.84 2.09 -7.90
CA LYS A 275 17.05 2.69 -6.57
C LYS A 275 15.71 2.89 -5.86
N VAL A 276 15.61 2.39 -4.63
CA VAL A 276 14.37 2.46 -3.85
C VAL A 276 14.51 3.50 -2.74
N PHE A 277 13.59 4.47 -2.72
CA PHE A 277 13.53 5.50 -1.70
C PHE A 277 12.25 5.38 -0.86
N GLY A 278 12.37 5.63 0.44
CA GLY A 278 11.26 5.57 1.39
C GLY A 278 10.88 6.95 1.95
N ALA A 279 9.58 7.16 2.15
CA ALA A 279 9.03 8.41 2.70
C ALA A 279 8.19 8.15 3.96
N GLN A 280 8.53 8.82 5.06
CA GLN A 280 7.75 8.82 6.31
C GLN A 280 7.34 10.24 6.73
N SER A 281 6.36 10.35 7.63
CA SER A 281 6.09 11.63 8.31
C SER A 281 7.03 11.77 9.51
N SER A 282 7.47 12.99 9.84
CA SER A 282 8.28 13.23 11.05
C SER A 282 7.53 12.88 12.34
N GLY A 283 6.19 12.85 12.30
CA GLY A 283 5.35 12.39 13.41
C GLY A 283 5.39 10.87 13.64
N CYS A 284 5.88 10.08 12.68
CA CYS A 284 6.04 8.63 12.79
C CYS A 284 7.09 8.10 11.79
N ASN A 285 8.38 8.26 12.11
CA ASN A 285 9.52 7.96 11.24
C ASN A 285 10.55 6.94 11.81
N PRO A 286 10.15 5.84 12.49
CA PRO A 286 11.11 4.95 13.15
C PRO A 286 12.05 4.24 12.16
N ILE A 287 11.59 3.92 10.94
CA ILE A 287 12.40 3.24 9.91
C ILE A 287 13.47 4.20 9.34
N ALA A 288 13.05 5.41 8.94
CA ALA A 288 13.96 6.42 8.42
C ALA A 288 15.00 6.84 9.48
N THR A 289 14.61 6.88 10.76
CA THR A 289 15.52 7.15 11.88
C THR A 289 16.56 6.04 12.03
N ALA A 290 16.15 4.77 12.01
CA ALA A 290 17.06 3.63 12.08
C ALA A 290 18.05 3.60 10.90
N LEU A 291 17.57 3.83 9.67
CA LEU A 291 18.44 3.93 8.48
C LEU A 291 19.53 4.99 8.66
N ARG A 292 19.14 6.22 9.08
CA ARG A 292 20.09 7.33 9.31
C ARG A 292 21.10 7.03 10.41
N ALA A 293 20.68 6.31 11.45
CA ALA A 293 21.56 5.89 12.54
C ALA A 293 22.46 4.69 12.16
N GLY A 294 22.29 4.10 10.98
CA GLY A 294 23.09 2.96 10.52
C GLY A 294 22.75 1.65 11.23
N THR A 295 21.55 1.54 11.81
CA THR A 295 21.08 0.32 12.52
C THR A 295 19.88 -0.29 11.80
N ASP A 296 19.62 -1.56 12.07
CA ASP A 296 18.41 -2.28 11.64
C ASP A 296 17.41 -2.44 12.80
N GLU A 297 17.81 -2.02 14.00
CA GLU A 297 16.94 -2.00 15.18
C GLU A 297 15.93 -0.84 15.08
N ILE A 298 14.66 -1.20 15.11
CA ILE A 298 13.55 -0.26 15.11
C ILE A 298 13.22 0.08 16.56
N THR A 299 13.41 1.34 16.93
CA THR A 299 12.93 1.87 18.21
C THR A 299 11.46 2.26 18.07
N PRO A 300 10.53 1.64 18.82
CA PRO A 300 9.12 2.00 18.76
C PRO A 300 8.88 3.46 19.13
N VAL A 301 7.98 4.12 18.40
CA VAL A 301 7.57 5.51 18.68
C VAL A 301 6.06 5.61 18.83
N LYS A 302 5.59 6.59 19.60
CA LYS A 302 4.17 6.92 19.63
C LYS A 302 3.85 7.87 18.46
N PRO A 303 3.01 7.46 17.49
CA PRO A 303 2.75 8.30 16.31
C PRO A 303 2.03 9.60 16.65
N THR A 304 2.35 10.65 15.89
CA THR A 304 1.73 11.98 15.95
C THR A 304 1.51 12.54 14.53
N GLY A 305 0.98 13.76 14.42
CA GLY A 305 0.83 14.46 13.14
C GLY A 305 -0.36 14.01 12.30
N ILE A 306 -0.45 14.55 11.08
CA ILE A 306 -1.65 14.40 10.22
C ILE A 306 -1.65 13.13 9.36
N ALA A 307 -0.50 12.49 9.13
CA ALA A 307 -0.37 11.35 8.23
C ALA A 307 -0.84 10.01 8.84
N LYS A 308 -2.10 9.96 9.30
CA LYS A 308 -2.68 8.86 10.08
C LYS A 308 -2.54 7.48 9.40
N SER A 309 -2.59 7.40 8.07
CA SER A 309 -2.44 6.14 7.34
C SER A 309 -1.01 5.55 7.37
N LEU A 310 -0.02 6.34 7.77
CA LEU A 310 1.38 5.95 7.92
C LEU A 310 1.82 5.75 9.37
N ASN A 311 0.93 5.96 10.33
CA ASN A 311 1.21 5.94 11.77
C ASN A 311 1.34 4.50 12.32
N ILE A 312 2.42 3.81 11.96
CA ILE A 312 2.84 2.54 12.55
C ILE A 312 4.13 2.78 13.33
N GLY A 313 4.00 2.87 14.64
CA GLY A 313 5.09 3.19 15.57
C GLY A 313 6.11 2.08 15.76
N ASP A 314 5.69 0.83 15.58
CA ASP A 314 6.53 -0.37 15.68
C ASP A 314 6.41 -1.26 14.42
N PRO A 315 7.06 -0.85 13.30
CA PRO A 315 6.91 -1.52 12.02
C PRO A 315 7.74 -2.81 11.93
N ALA A 316 7.07 -3.96 11.99
CA ALA A 316 7.70 -5.28 11.83
C ALA A 316 8.48 -5.50 10.52
N ALA A 317 8.14 -4.78 9.43
CA ALA A 317 8.88 -4.87 8.16
C ALA A 317 9.94 -3.76 8.00
N GLY A 318 10.20 -2.97 9.04
CA GLY A 318 11.21 -1.91 9.07
C GLY A 318 12.63 -2.37 8.72
N PRO A 319 13.18 -3.42 9.37
CA PRO A 319 14.53 -3.91 9.07
C PRO A 319 14.69 -4.31 7.60
N TYR A 320 13.67 -4.93 7.02
CA TYR A 320 13.68 -5.35 5.62
C TYR A 320 13.55 -4.19 4.64
N ALA A 321 12.80 -3.14 5.00
CA ALA A 321 12.76 -1.92 4.20
C ALA A 321 14.15 -1.24 4.18
N ILE A 322 14.85 -1.24 5.32
CA ILE A 322 16.23 -0.74 5.43
C ILE A 322 17.17 -1.57 4.55
N GLU A 323 17.05 -2.90 4.59
CA GLU A 323 17.80 -3.82 3.72
C GLU A 323 17.59 -3.49 2.23
N SER A 324 16.33 -3.41 1.77
CA SER A 324 16.00 -3.06 0.38
C SER A 324 16.60 -1.71 -0.05
N VAL A 325 16.47 -0.68 0.79
CA VAL A 325 17.00 0.65 0.49
C VAL A 325 18.53 0.66 0.45
N ARG A 326 19.21 -0.03 1.38
CA ARG A 326 20.68 -0.12 1.37
C ARG A 326 21.19 -0.91 0.17
N ARG A 327 20.58 -2.07 -0.11
CA ARG A 327 20.94 -2.96 -1.24
C ARG A 327 20.85 -2.23 -2.58
N THR A 328 19.83 -1.38 -2.73
CA THR A 328 19.58 -0.62 -3.97
C THR A 328 20.31 0.74 -4.01
N GLY A 329 21.06 1.09 -2.96
CA GLY A 329 21.76 2.37 -2.88
C GLY A 329 20.83 3.59 -2.81
N GLY A 330 19.62 3.41 -2.29
CA GLY A 330 18.63 4.47 -2.09
C GLY A 330 18.77 5.18 -0.74
N TRP A 331 17.71 5.88 -0.34
CA TRP A 331 17.65 6.59 0.95
C TRP A 331 16.23 6.71 1.48
N MET A 332 16.08 7.05 2.76
CA MET A 332 14.78 7.35 3.38
C MET A 332 14.83 8.73 4.01
N ALA A 333 13.76 9.51 3.83
CA ALA A 333 13.59 10.77 4.52
C ALA A 333 12.22 10.83 5.20
N ASP A 334 12.09 11.82 6.07
CA ASP A 334 10.83 12.19 6.68
C ASP A 334 10.59 13.68 6.59
N VAL A 335 9.31 14.06 6.65
CA VAL A 335 8.81 15.41 6.42
C VAL A 335 7.72 15.78 7.42
N ASP A 336 7.67 17.05 7.80
CA ASP A 336 6.71 17.55 8.78
C ASP A 336 5.30 17.79 8.18
N ASP A 337 4.34 18.09 9.05
CA ASP A 337 2.94 18.27 8.65
C ASP A 337 2.74 19.43 7.65
N ASP A 338 3.55 20.48 7.70
CA ASP A 338 3.43 21.62 6.77
C ASP A 338 4.03 21.27 5.41
N GLU A 339 5.17 20.59 5.40
CA GLU A 339 5.76 20.01 4.19
C GLU A 339 4.77 19.04 3.51
N ILE A 340 4.06 18.21 4.29
CA ILE A 340 3.03 17.29 3.78
C ILE A 340 1.91 18.05 3.09
N ARG A 341 1.37 19.12 3.71
CA ARG A 341 0.31 19.95 3.12
C ARG A 341 0.76 20.60 1.83
N GLU A 342 1.98 21.11 1.79
CA GLU A 342 2.58 21.66 0.57
C GLU A 342 2.78 20.58 -0.51
N GLY A 343 3.17 19.36 -0.12
CA GLY A 343 3.26 18.22 -1.02
C GLY A 343 1.92 17.87 -1.68
N ILE A 344 0.82 17.85 -0.90
CA ILE A 344 -0.53 17.63 -1.43
C ILE A 344 -0.90 18.72 -2.45
N ARG A 345 -0.70 19.99 -2.10
CA ARG A 345 -1.00 21.13 -2.98
C ARG A 345 -0.15 21.11 -4.24
N LEU A 346 1.13 20.75 -4.12
CA LEU A 346 2.08 20.65 -5.22
C LEU A 346 1.67 19.57 -6.21
N LEU A 347 1.34 18.37 -5.72
CA LEU A 347 0.85 17.31 -6.58
C LEU A 347 -0.42 17.73 -7.32
N ALA A 348 -1.42 18.22 -6.59
CA ALA A 348 -2.71 18.60 -7.17
C ALA A 348 -2.58 19.67 -8.25
N ARG A 349 -1.81 20.74 -8.02
CA ARG A 349 -1.69 21.85 -8.99
C ARG A 349 -0.86 21.50 -10.22
N THR A 350 0.05 20.53 -10.13
CA THR A 350 0.96 20.19 -11.23
C THR A 350 0.50 18.99 -12.05
N THR A 351 -0.21 18.05 -11.44
CA THR A 351 -0.62 16.80 -12.11
C THR A 351 -2.13 16.60 -12.21
N GLY A 352 -2.92 17.37 -11.45
CA GLY A 352 -4.36 17.12 -11.31
C GLY A 352 -4.70 15.96 -10.36
N VAL A 353 -3.71 15.34 -9.71
CA VAL A 353 -3.92 14.25 -8.73
C VAL A 353 -4.11 14.84 -7.34
N PHE A 354 -5.30 14.67 -6.76
CA PHE A 354 -5.56 15.07 -5.37
C PHE A 354 -5.31 13.89 -4.42
N ALA A 355 -4.14 13.89 -3.77
CA ALA A 355 -3.71 12.82 -2.87
C ALA A 355 -4.13 13.03 -1.41
N GLU A 356 -4.24 11.92 -0.68
CA GLU A 356 -4.28 11.94 0.79
C GLU A 356 -2.90 12.35 1.37
N THR A 357 -2.83 12.47 2.70
CA THR A 357 -1.58 12.83 3.42
C THR A 357 -0.37 11.94 3.07
N ALA A 358 -0.58 10.66 2.75
CA ALA A 358 0.51 9.77 2.35
C ALA A 358 1.15 10.19 1.00
N GLY A 359 0.36 10.64 0.02
CA GLY A 359 0.91 11.19 -1.22
C GLY A 359 1.62 12.54 -0.99
N GLY A 360 1.13 13.35 -0.04
CA GLY A 360 1.84 14.53 0.44
C GLY A 360 3.23 14.22 1.00
N VAL A 361 3.33 13.20 1.86
CA VAL A 361 4.60 12.69 2.42
C VAL A 361 5.58 12.32 1.30
N VAL A 362 5.12 11.62 0.27
CA VAL A 362 5.96 11.18 -0.86
C VAL A 362 6.50 12.36 -1.65
N VAL A 363 5.64 13.32 -2.02
CA VAL A 363 6.06 14.47 -2.83
C VAL A 363 6.99 15.40 -2.05
N ALA A 364 6.69 15.65 -0.78
CA ALA A 364 7.56 16.43 0.08
C ALA A 364 8.92 15.74 0.30
N THR A 365 8.91 14.42 0.50
CA THR A 365 10.14 13.62 0.61
C THR A 365 10.95 13.65 -0.68
N LEU A 366 10.32 13.51 -1.84
CA LEU A 366 10.99 13.65 -3.14
C LEU A 366 11.72 14.99 -3.24
N LYS A 367 11.03 16.09 -2.93
CA LYS A 367 11.61 17.44 -2.92
C LYS A 367 12.81 17.55 -1.97
N LYS A 368 12.71 16.96 -0.78
CA LYS A 368 13.79 16.95 0.22
C LYS A 368 15.00 16.15 -0.25
N LEU A 369 14.80 14.95 -0.80
CA LEU A 369 15.86 14.11 -1.34
C LEU A 369 16.61 14.76 -2.50
N LEU A 370 15.90 15.50 -3.37
CA LEU A 370 16.50 16.30 -4.44
C LEU A 370 17.36 17.45 -3.87
N ALA A 371 16.82 18.20 -2.90
CA ALA A 371 17.54 19.30 -2.27
C ALA A 371 18.81 18.84 -1.53
N GLU A 372 18.79 17.63 -0.98
CA GLU A 372 19.94 16.99 -0.31
C GLU A 372 20.92 16.32 -1.29
N GLY A 373 20.63 16.30 -2.60
CA GLY A 373 21.46 15.61 -3.60
C GLY A 373 21.49 14.09 -3.45
N ARG A 374 20.47 13.50 -2.79
CA ARG A 374 20.35 12.06 -2.53
C ARG A 374 19.64 11.31 -3.66
N LEU A 375 18.80 12.01 -4.42
CA LEU A 375 18.05 11.48 -5.57
C LEU A 375 18.54 12.14 -6.85
N ASP A 376 18.72 11.34 -7.91
CA ASP A 376 19.24 11.83 -9.19
C ASP A 376 18.13 12.51 -10.01
N PRO A 377 18.20 13.82 -10.28
CA PRO A 377 17.18 14.52 -11.06
C PRO A 377 17.15 14.11 -12.54
N GLU A 378 18.22 13.52 -13.08
CA GLU A 378 18.30 13.10 -14.48
C GLU A 378 17.71 11.70 -14.72
N ALA A 379 17.53 10.91 -13.66
CA ALA A 379 17.01 9.56 -13.73
C ALA A 379 15.47 9.52 -13.67
N GLU A 380 14.86 8.68 -14.51
CA GLU A 380 13.42 8.47 -14.51
C GLU A 380 12.95 7.94 -13.16
N THR A 381 12.00 8.67 -12.56
CA THR A 381 11.50 8.40 -11.22
C THR A 381 10.00 8.13 -11.23
N VAL A 382 9.55 7.12 -10.47
CA VAL A 382 8.13 6.85 -10.21
C VAL A 382 7.84 7.10 -8.73
N ILE A 383 6.84 7.95 -8.46
CA ILE A 383 6.32 8.15 -7.09
C ILE A 383 4.96 7.47 -6.94
N TYR A 384 4.68 6.96 -5.74
CA TYR A 384 3.46 6.21 -5.47
C TYR A 384 2.47 7.06 -4.66
N ASN A 385 1.32 7.38 -5.27
CA ASN A 385 0.18 7.93 -4.54
C ASN A 385 -0.75 6.79 -4.12
N THR A 386 -0.88 6.55 -2.82
CA THR A 386 -1.58 5.36 -2.29
C THR A 386 -3.06 5.58 -1.98
N GLY A 387 -3.55 6.81 -2.06
CA GLY A 387 -4.94 7.12 -1.69
C GLY A 387 -5.38 8.52 -2.09
N GLU A 388 -6.70 8.71 -2.06
CA GLU A 388 -7.38 9.92 -2.53
C GLU A 388 -7.52 11.00 -1.45
N GLY A 389 -7.34 12.26 -1.85
CA GLY A 389 -7.41 13.42 -0.96
C GLY A 389 -8.78 13.70 -0.32
N LEU A 390 -9.89 13.23 -0.91
CA LEU A 390 -11.22 13.36 -0.30
C LEU A 390 -11.32 12.64 1.06
N LYS A 391 -10.39 11.73 1.36
CA LYS A 391 -10.32 11.02 2.63
C LYS A 391 -9.66 11.79 3.76
N THR A 392 -8.99 12.91 3.44
CA THR A 392 -8.24 13.73 4.40
C THR A 392 -8.49 15.21 4.12
N LEU A 393 -9.75 15.61 3.95
CA LEU A 393 -10.11 17.02 3.71
C LEU A 393 -9.69 17.93 4.86
N ASP A 394 -9.63 17.41 6.08
CA ASP A 394 -9.14 18.11 7.27
C ASP A 394 -7.64 18.46 7.19
N ALA A 395 -6.87 17.77 6.35
CA ALA A 395 -5.44 18.04 6.19
C ALA A 395 -5.17 19.34 5.43
N VAL A 396 -6.07 19.77 4.54
CA VAL A 396 -5.85 20.90 3.63
C VAL A 396 -6.98 21.93 3.69
N THR A 397 -6.63 23.19 3.94
CA THR A 397 -7.58 24.30 3.82
C THR A 397 -7.46 24.94 2.44
N ALA A 398 -8.59 25.04 1.74
CA ALA A 398 -8.73 25.75 0.47
C ALA A 398 -10.14 26.35 0.35
N GLY A 399 -10.29 27.42 -0.44
CA GLY A 399 -11.58 28.09 -0.65
C GLY A 399 -11.60 28.93 -1.94
N PRO A 400 -12.76 29.51 -2.29
CA PRO A 400 -12.88 30.38 -3.45
C PRO A 400 -11.94 31.58 -3.36
N THR A 401 -11.22 31.88 -4.44
CA THR A 401 -10.35 33.08 -4.51
C THR A 401 -11.16 34.36 -4.75
N HIS A 402 -12.35 34.25 -5.33
CA HIS A 402 -13.24 35.36 -5.63
C HIS A 402 -14.68 34.97 -5.31
N GLN A 403 -15.47 35.94 -4.82
CA GLN A 403 -16.92 35.82 -4.68
C GLN A 403 -17.56 37.02 -5.40
N VAL A 404 -18.20 36.74 -6.54
CA VAL A 404 -18.75 37.77 -7.42
C VAL A 404 -20.26 37.62 -7.58
N LYS A 405 -20.95 38.73 -7.85
CA LYS A 405 -22.36 38.69 -8.26
C LYS A 405 -22.46 38.13 -9.69
N PRO A 406 -23.61 37.56 -10.10
CA PRO A 406 -23.81 37.04 -11.45
C PRO A 406 -23.97 38.19 -12.48
N SER A 407 -22.91 38.98 -12.67
CA SER A 407 -22.88 40.14 -13.55
C SER A 407 -21.48 40.37 -14.10
N LEU A 408 -21.38 40.74 -15.38
CA LEU A 408 -20.10 41.09 -16.02
C LEU A 408 -19.37 42.20 -15.27
N LYS A 409 -20.11 43.18 -14.74
CA LYS A 409 -19.57 44.27 -13.93
C LYS A 409 -18.81 43.72 -12.71
N SER A 410 -19.41 42.83 -11.93
CA SER A 410 -18.77 42.26 -10.74
C SER A 410 -17.56 41.38 -11.07
N VAL A 411 -17.57 40.67 -12.21
CA VAL A 411 -16.42 39.88 -12.68
C VAL A 411 -15.28 40.81 -13.11
N LYS A 412 -15.59 41.92 -13.78
CA LYS A 412 -14.60 42.95 -14.14
C LYS A 412 -14.03 43.65 -12.91
N GLU A 413 -14.87 44.01 -11.94
CA GLU A 413 -14.45 44.58 -10.65
C GLU A 413 -13.55 43.64 -9.85
N ALA A 414 -13.74 42.33 -10.00
CA ALA A 414 -12.88 41.29 -9.42
C ALA A 414 -11.57 41.06 -10.19
N GLY A 415 -11.31 41.78 -11.28
CA GLY A 415 -10.07 41.66 -12.06
C GLY A 415 -9.99 40.39 -12.92
N LEU A 416 -11.10 39.68 -13.11
CA LEU A 416 -11.15 38.43 -13.89
C LEU A 416 -11.48 38.65 -15.38
N LEU A 417 -11.82 39.88 -15.77
CA LEU A 417 -12.05 40.28 -17.15
C LEU A 417 -11.26 41.56 -17.44
N SER A 418 -10.50 41.56 -18.54
CA SER A 418 -9.87 42.74 -19.11
C SER A 418 -10.89 43.68 -19.76
#